data_AF-A0A3D5GJF9-F1
#
_entry.id   AF-A0A3D5GJF9-F1
#
_cell.length_a   1.000
_cell.length_b   1.000
_cell.length_c   1.000
_cell.angle_alpha   90.00
_cell.angle_beta   90.00
_cell.angle_gamma   90.00
#
_symmetry.space_group_name_H-M   'P 1'
#
loop_
_entity.id
_entity.type
_entity.pdbx_description
1 polymer ?
#
loop_
_entity_poly.entity_id
_entity_poly.type
_entity_poly.pdbx_seq_one_letter_code
_entity_poly.pdbx_strand_id
1 'polypeptide(L)'
;WNTWWEWGDVRLMTTLVLFLMFTGYLALRRITEDPRRQARRAAVVALVAVLDIPLVNRSVEWWENRTLHQRSTLGELKIEDLTLFTLFFGFVTAGLVLAWLFLHRFRVGWLERAAIDHGVAAAIVERQSETSDAEVRRSVGEQPEGPEEGLVP
;
A
#
# COMPACT_ATOMS: atom_id res chain seq x y z
N TRP A 1 25.53 25.95 11.46
CA TRP A 1 24.27 26.33 12.14
C TRP A 1 23.59 27.59 11.58
N ASN A 2 24.27 28.48 10.84
CA ASN A 2 23.63 29.63 10.16
C ASN A 2 23.22 29.35 8.70
N THR A 3 23.36 28.12 8.23
CA THR A 3 23.00 27.69 6.87
C THR A 3 21.84 26.72 6.98
N TRP A 4 20.63 27.17 6.60
CA TRP A 4 19.40 26.38 6.65
C TRP A 4 19.18 25.53 5.39
N TRP A 5 19.79 25.95 4.28
CA TRP A 5 19.79 25.22 3.02
C TRP A 5 21.05 25.55 2.23
N GLU A 6 21.60 24.53 1.57
CA GLU A 6 22.78 24.65 0.73
C GLU A 6 22.54 23.87 -0.56
N TRP A 7 22.39 24.56 -1.67
CA TRP A 7 22.19 23.93 -2.98
C TRP A 7 23.41 23.12 -3.42
N GLY A 8 24.60 23.46 -2.92
CA GLY A 8 25.85 22.74 -3.19
C GLY A 8 26.01 21.43 -2.42
N ASP A 9 25.19 21.16 -1.39
CA ASP A 9 25.30 19.96 -0.56
C ASP A 9 24.61 18.76 -1.25
N VAL A 10 25.41 17.77 -1.63
CA VAL A 10 24.91 16.60 -2.38
C VAL A 10 23.95 15.76 -1.56
N ARG A 11 24.15 15.65 -0.24
CA ARG A 11 23.25 14.89 0.63
C ARG A 11 21.89 15.58 0.75
N LEU A 12 21.87 16.89 0.96
CA LEU A 12 20.60 17.64 1.01
C LEU A 12 19.84 17.55 -0.30
N MET A 13 20.53 17.73 -1.44
CA MET A 13 19.90 17.66 -2.76
C MET A 13 19.36 16.27 -3.10
N THR A 14 20.14 15.21 -2.87
CA THR A 14 19.68 13.83 -3.11
C THR A 14 18.54 13.44 -2.15
N THR A 15 18.59 13.88 -0.89
CA THR A 15 17.47 13.65 0.06
C THR A 15 16.20 14.39 -0.37
N LEU A 16 16.31 15.60 -0.92
CA LEU A 16 15.17 16.33 -1.49
C LEU A 16 14.59 15.59 -2.71
N VAL A 17 15.44 15.06 -3.58
CA VAL A 17 15.00 14.21 -4.70
C VAL A 17 14.24 13.00 -4.17
N LEU A 18 14.80 12.26 -3.20
CA LEU A 18 14.12 11.13 -2.56
C LEU A 18 12.75 11.53 -1.98
N PHE A 19 12.68 12.68 -1.30
CA PHE A 19 11.44 13.21 -0.74
C PHE A 19 10.39 13.51 -1.81
N LEU A 20 10.78 14.16 -2.91
CA LEU A 20 9.88 14.47 -4.03
C LEU A 20 9.43 13.19 -4.73
N MET A 21 10.33 12.21 -4.91
CA MET A 21 10.00 10.90 -5.47
C MET A 21 9.01 10.14 -4.58
N PHE A 22 9.20 10.17 -3.26
CA PHE A 22 8.29 9.55 -2.30
C PHE A 22 6.91 10.21 -2.32
N THR A 23 6.86 11.55 -2.33
CA THR A 23 5.62 12.32 -2.44
C THR A 23 4.91 12.03 -3.77
N GLY A 24 5.64 12.01 -4.88
CA GLY A 24 5.14 11.65 -6.20
C GLY A 24 4.60 10.22 -6.26
N TYR A 25 5.28 9.26 -5.61
CA TYR A 25 4.80 7.89 -5.48
C TYR A 25 3.46 7.81 -4.73
N LEU A 26 3.33 8.51 -3.59
CA LEU A 26 2.09 8.56 -2.83
C LEU A 26 0.95 9.24 -3.61
N ALA A 27 1.24 10.33 -4.32
CA ALA A 27 0.26 11.01 -5.17
C ALA A 27 -0.22 10.09 -6.30
N LEU A 28 0.72 9.41 -6.99
CA LEU A 28 0.41 8.48 -8.07
C LEU A 28 -0.46 7.30 -7.61
N ARG A 29 -0.24 6.80 -6.38
CA ARG A 29 -1.06 5.75 -5.76
C ARG A 29 -2.48 6.18 -5.42
N ARG A 30 -2.81 7.47 -5.47
CA ARG A 30 -4.15 8.00 -5.22
C ARG A 30 -4.96 8.27 -6.49
N ILE A 31 -4.37 8.16 -7.68
CA ILE A 31 -5.05 8.43 -8.96
C ILE A 31 -5.95 7.23 -9.34
N THR A 32 -7.26 7.44 -9.49
CA THR A 32 -8.28 6.37 -9.58
C THR A 32 -8.64 5.91 -11.00
N GLU A 33 -7.84 6.20 -12.03
CA GLU A 33 -8.24 5.92 -13.41
C GLU A 33 -8.18 4.42 -13.79
N ASP A 34 -6.98 3.82 -13.78
CA ASP A 34 -6.74 2.43 -14.16
C ASP A 34 -5.78 1.79 -13.15
N PRO A 35 -6.25 0.85 -12.31
CA PRO A 35 -5.43 0.20 -11.28
C PRO A 35 -4.17 -0.49 -11.82
N ARG A 36 -4.23 -1.08 -13.03
CA ARG A 36 -3.08 -1.79 -13.62
C ARG A 36 -2.04 -0.81 -14.13
N ARG A 37 -2.45 0.26 -14.82
CA ARG A 37 -1.53 1.32 -15.25
C ARG A 37 -0.94 2.07 -14.05
N GLN A 38 -1.75 2.36 -13.05
CA GLN A 38 -1.32 2.98 -11.80
C GLN A 38 -0.25 2.13 -11.12
N ALA A 39 -0.50 0.83 -10.92
CA ALA A 39 0.44 -0.09 -10.30
C ALA A 39 1.77 -0.16 -11.07
N ARG A 40 1.73 -0.22 -12.41
CA ARG A 40 2.94 -0.27 -13.24
C ARG A 40 3.77 1.02 -13.12
N ARG A 41 3.13 2.19 -13.23
CA ARG A 41 3.82 3.48 -13.09
C ARG A 41 4.40 3.63 -11.67
N ALA A 42 3.64 3.26 -10.64
CA ALA A 42 4.07 3.33 -9.26
C ALA A 42 5.27 2.40 -8.98
N ALA A 43 5.30 1.20 -9.58
CA ALA A 43 6.42 0.28 -9.46
C ALA A 43 7.71 0.85 -10.09
N VAL A 44 7.61 1.51 -11.24
CA VAL A 44 8.76 2.17 -11.88
C VAL A 44 9.31 3.29 -10.99
N VAL A 45 8.45 4.18 -10.49
CA VAL A 45 8.86 5.26 -9.59
C VAL A 45 9.50 4.71 -8.31
N ALA A 46 8.91 3.67 -7.72
CA ALA A 46 9.45 3.02 -6.53
C ALA A 46 10.84 2.41 -6.78
N LEU A 47 11.04 1.76 -7.94
CA LEU A 47 12.34 1.19 -8.30
C LEU A 47 13.42 2.28 -8.40
N VAL A 48 13.11 3.39 -9.07
CA VAL A 48 14.06 4.52 -9.18
C VAL A 48 14.34 5.10 -7.79
N ALA A 49 13.33 5.23 -6.93
CA ALA A 49 13.52 5.76 -5.57
C ALA A 49 14.41 4.84 -4.72
N VAL A 50 14.30 3.52 -4.89
CA VAL A 50 15.17 2.55 -4.20
C VAL A 50 16.63 2.70 -4.62
N LEU A 51 16.89 3.03 -5.90
CA LEU A 51 18.25 3.30 -6.38
C LEU A 51 18.82 4.62 -5.84
N ASP A 52 17.97 5.57 -5.47
CA ASP A 52 18.39 6.84 -4.87
C ASP A 52 18.82 6.67 -3.39
N ILE A 53 18.29 5.68 -2.68
CA ILE A 53 18.67 5.39 -1.28
C ILE A 53 20.19 5.19 -1.09
N PRO A 54 20.88 4.28 -1.82
CA PRO A 54 22.33 4.12 -1.69
C PRO A 54 23.09 5.38 -2.15
N LEU A 55 22.56 6.14 -3.12
CA LEU A 55 23.15 7.41 -3.55
C LEU A 55 23.14 8.44 -2.41
N VAL A 56 21.99 8.61 -1.73
CA VAL A 56 21.87 9.46 -0.54
C VAL A 56 22.80 8.96 0.58
N ASN A 57 22.83 7.65 0.83
CA ASN A 57 23.66 7.07 1.91
C ASN A 57 25.15 7.36 1.70
N ARG A 58 25.66 7.15 0.48
CA ARG A 58 27.07 7.30 0.12
C ARG A 58 27.45 8.70 -0.36
N SER A 59 26.48 9.61 -0.49
CA SER A 59 26.70 11.01 -0.90
C SER A 59 27.91 11.68 -0.24
N VAL A 60 28.05 11.54 1.08
CA VAL A 60 29.11 12.16 1.88
C VAL A 60 30.48 11.52 1.63
N GLU A 61 30.52 10.23 1.33
CA GLU A 61 31.76 9.51 1.04
C GLU A 61 32.21 9.76 -0.40
N TRP A 62 31.29 9.78 -1.36
CA TRP A 62 31.58 9.98 -2.78
C TRP A 62 31.85 11.45 -3.14
N TRP A 63 31.21 12.38 -2.43
CA TRP A 63 31.38 13.83 -2.62
C TRP A 63 31.74 14.52 -1.31
N GLU A 64 32.80 14.06 -0.66
CA GLU A 64 33.29 14.60 0.63
C GLU A 64 33.55 16.11 0.60
N ASN A 65 33.91 16.67 -0.55
CA ASN A 65 34.17 18.10 -0.73
C ASN A 65 32.90 18.94 -0.99
N ARG A 66 31.72 18.32 -1.04
CA ARG A 66 30.43 18.97 -1.31
C ARG A 66 29.36 18.57 -0.29
N THR A 67 29.74 18.55 0.98
CA THR A 67 28.79 18.34 2.07
C THR A 67 29.18 19.07 3.34
N LEU A 68 28.18 19.60 4.03
CA LEU A 68 28.29 20.18 5.36
C LEU A 68 28.18 19.10 6.46
N HIS A 69 27.87 17.87 6.09
CA HIS A 69 27.61 16.79 7.04
C HIS A 69 28.88 16.02 7.40
N GLN A 70 29.00 15.70 8.69
CA GLN A 70 30.04 14.82 9.20
C GLN A 70 29.88 13.40 8.61
N ARG A 71 31.02 12.72 8.40
CA ARG A 71 31.06 11.31 7.99
C ARG A 71 30.48 10.38 9.08
N SER A 72 30.06 9.19 8.66
CA SER A 72 29.50 8.19 9.57
C SER A 72 30.52 7.74 10.62
N THR A 73 30.16 7.86 11.90
CA THR A 73 30.96 7.39 13.04
C THR A 73 30.83 5.87 13.26
N LEU A 74 29.84 5.21 12.62
CA LEU A 74 29.56 3.78 12.81
C LEU A 74 30.66 2.87 12.23
N GLY A 75 31.47 3.35 11.27
CA GLY A 75 32.52 2.56 10.63
C GLY A 75 33.65 2.15 11.58
N GLU A 76 33.84 2.87 12.68
CA GLU A 76 34.91 2.58 13.65
C GLU A 76 34.49 1.63 14.78
N LEU A 77 33.19 1.29 14.91
CA LEU A 77 32.60 0.37 15.91
C LEU A 77 33.06 0.58 17.38
N LYS A 78 33.60 1.75 17.73
CA LYS A 78 33.97 2.15 19.10
C LYS A 78 32.77 2.78 19.80
N ILE A 79 31.69 2.02 19.95
CA ILE A 79 30.46 2.49 20.59
C ILE A 79 30.42 1.92 22.02
N GLU A 80 30.20 2.79 23.01
CA GLU A 80 30.08 2.40 24.42
C GLU A 80 28.89 1.45 24.65
N ASP A 81 29.02 0.51 25.59
CA ASP A 81 28.03 -0.56 25.85
C ASP A 81 26.62 -0.03 26.07
N LEU A 82 26.46 1.07 26.81
CA LEU A 82 25.14 1.69 27.06
C LEU A 82 24.54 2.29 25.78
N THR A 83 25.36 2.82 24.89
CA THR A 83 24.92 3.36 23.59
C THR A 83 24.50 2.21 22.66
N LEU A 84 25.24 1.10 22.64
CA LEU A 84 24.84 -0.11 21.91
C LEU A 84 23.52 -0.68 22.44
N PHE A 85 23.38 -0.80 23.76
CA PHE A 85 22.12 -1.25 24.37
C PHE A 85 20.95 -0.36 23.94
N THR A 86 21.12 0.96 24.03
CA THR A 86 20.08 1.93 23.65
C THR A 86 19.73 1.81 22.16
N LEU A 87 20.72 1.63 21.29
CA LEU A 87 20.53 1.41 19.85
C LEU A 87 19.71 0.14 19.56
N PHE A 88 20.09 -1.00 20.15
CA PHE A 88 19.38 -2.27 19.95
C PHE A 88 17.98 -2.26 20.56
N PHE A 89 17.83 -1.68 21.75
CA PHE A 89 16.53 -1.47 22.35
C PHE A 89 15.62 -0.61 21.46
N GLY A 90 16.18 0.44 20.86
CA GLY A 90 15.51 1.27 19.86
C GLY A 90 15.07 0.47 18.64
N PHE A 91 15.95 -0.36 18.06
CA PHE A 91 15.60 -1.24 16.92
C PHE A 91 14.51 -2.24 17.26
N VAL A 92 14.58 -2.90 18.42
CA VAL A 92 13.55 -3.85 18.87
C VAL A 92 12.21 -3.13 19.06
N THR A 93 12.22 -1.99 19.75
CA THR A 93 11.00 -1.20 20.00
C THR A 93 10.37 -0.71 18.69
N ALA A 94 11.17 -0.10 17.82
CA ALA A 94 10.71 0.34 16.50
C ALA A 94 10.22 -0.83 15.64
N GLY A 95 10.91 -1.96 15.68
CA GLY A 95 10.53 -3.21 15.01
C GLY A 95 9.18 -3.74 15.49
N LEU A 96 8.94 -3.75 16.80
CA LEU A 96 7.66 -4.14 17.39
C LEU A 96 6.52 -3.19 16.98
N VAL A 97 6.76 -1.88 17.00
CA VAL A 97 5.78 -0.87 16.55
C VAL A 97 5.47 -1.06 15.06
N LEU A 98 6.49 -1.24 14.21
CA LEU A 98 6.31 -1.48 12.78
C LEU A 98 5.56 -2.78 12.50
N ALA A 99 5.91 -3.87 13.20
CA ALA A 99 5.20 -5.15 13.09
C ALA A 99 3.74 -5.01 13.51
N TRP A 100 3.46 -4.30 14.60
CA TRP A 100 2.10 -4.01 15.05
C TRP A 100 1.31 -3.20 14.02
N LEU A 101 1.89 -2.11 13.49
CA LEU A 101 1.27 -1.29 12.44
C LEU A 101 1.00 -2.10 11.16
N PHE A 102 1.94 -2.95 10.77
CA PHE A 102 1.81 -3.83 9.61
C PHE A 102 0.64 -4.80 9.81
N LEU A 103 0.63 -5.56 10.91
CA LEU A 103 -0.47 -6.47 11.23
C LEU A 103 -1.82 -5.75 11.28
N HIS A 104 -1.85 -4.56 11.87
CA HIS A 104 -3.06 -3.72 11.91
C HIS A 104 -3.53 -3.33 10.50
N ARG A 105 -2.62 -2.88 9.63
CA ARG A 105 -2.92 -2.52 8.23
C ARG A 105 -3.46 -3.71 7.43
N PHE A 106 -2.90 -4.90 7.63
CA PHE A 106 -3.38 -6.14 7.00
C PHE A 106 -4.76 -6.52 7.52
N ARG A 107 -4.97 -6.46 8.83
CA ARG A 107 -6.27 -6.73 9.47
C ARG A 107 -7.36 -5.82 8.92
N VAL A 108 -7.11 -4.50 8.87
CA VAL A 108 -8.06 -3.54 8.29
C VAL A 108 -8.37 -3.88 6.83
N GLY A 109 -7.35 -4.14 6.02
CA GLY A 109 -7.56 -4.49 4.61
C GLY A 109 -8.24 -5.84 4.39
N TRP A 110 -8.12 -6.78 5.32
CA TRP A 110 -8.86 -8.04 5.27
C TRP A 110 -10.34 -7.84 5.63
N LEU A 111 -10.61 -7.09 6.70
CA LEU A 111 -11.97 -6.76 7.14
C LEU A 111 -12.74 -5.94 6.09
N GLU A 112 -12.08 -4.99 5.44
CA GLU A 112 -12.67 -4.18 4.36
C GLU A 112 -13.12 -5.07 3.18
N ARG A 113 -12.30 -6.04 2.79
CA ARG A 113 -12.66 -7.01 1.74
C ARG A 113 -13.80 -7.92 2.15
N ALA A 114 -13.74 -8.49 3.37
CA ALA A 114 -14.82 -9.32 3.88
C ALA A 114 -16.16 -8.57 3.95
N ALA A 115 -16.16 -7.30 4.36
CA ALA A 115 -17.35 -6.46 4.40
C ALA A 115 -17.96 -6.22 3.01
N ILE A 116 -17.12 -6.00 1.98
CA ILE A 116 -17.58 -5.84 0.59
C ILE A 116 -18.25 -7.13 0.10
N ASP A 117 -17.62 -8.28 0.32
CA ASP A 117 -18.14 -9.58 -0.14
C ASP A 117 -19.50 -9.91 0.50
N HIS A 118 -19.66 -9.65 1.80
CA HIS A 118 -20.93 -9.81 2.50
C HIS A 118 -22.01 -8.86 1.97
N GLY A 119 -21.67 -7.60 1.66
CA GLY A 119 -22.60 -6.65 1.06
C GLY A 119 -23.10 -7.08 -0.31
N VAL A 120 -22.22 -7.64 -1.15
CA VAL A 120 -22.59 -8.19 -2.45
C VAL A 120 -23.52 -9.40 -2.31
N ALA A 121 -23.21 -10.33 -1.39
CA ALA A 121 -24.06 -11.50 -1.15
C ALA A 121 -25.47 -11.12 -0.68
N ALA A 122 -25.58 -10.15 0.25
CA ALA A 122 -26.86 -9.64 0.71
C ALA A 122 -27.68 -9.00 -0.43
N ALA A 123 -27.03 -8.17 -1.27
CA ALA A 123 -27.68 -7.56 -2.41
C ALA A 123 -28.16 -8.58 -3.47
N ILE A 124 -27.43 -9.68 -3.66
CA ILE A 124 -27.87 -10.79 -4.54
C ILE A 124 -29.14 -11.45 -4.00
N VAL A 125 -29.18 -11.77 -2.71
CA VAL A 125 -30.35 -12.40 -2.07
C VAL A 125 -31.57 -11.48 -2.13
N GLU A 126 -31.38 -10.18 -1.86
CA GLU A 126 -32.44 -9.17 -1.97
C GLU A 126 -33.01 -9.13 -3.41
N ARG A 127 -32.15 -9.03 -4.43
CA ARG A 127 -32.55 -9.05 -5.86
C ARG A 127 -33.29 -10.32 -6.28
N GLN A 128 -32.89 -11.47 -5.74
CA GLN A 128 -33.57 -12.75 -5.98
C GLN A 128 -34.95 -12.79 -5.30
N SER A 129 -35.13 -12.09 -4.18
CA SER A 129 -36.43 -11.99 -3.51
C SER A 129 -37.42 -11.05 -4.21
N GLU A 130 -36.91 -10.00 -4.88
CA GLU A 130 -37.71 -9.12 -5.75
C GLU A 130 -38.17 -9.85 -7.02
N THR A 131 -37.29 -10.66 -7.60
CA THR A 131 -37.58 -11.53 -8.75
C THR A 131 -38.33 -12.78 -8.26
N SER A 132 -39.64 -12.67 -8.01
CA SER A 132 -40.42 -13.81 -7.54
C SER A 132 -40.28 -15.01 -8.50
N ASP A 133 -40.08 -16.21 -7.97
CA ASP A 133 -40.04 -17.46 -8.75
C ASP A 133 -41.31 -17.64 -9.62
N ALA A 134 -42.42 -17.05 -9.16
CA ALA A 134 -43.68 -16.97 -9.89
C ALA A 134 -43.65 -16.01 -11.09
N GLU A 135 -42.83 -14.95 -11.07
CA GLU A 135 -42.65 -13.98 -12.15
C GLU A 135 -41.65 -14.51 -13.19
N VAL A 136 -40.63 -15.24 -12.75
CA VAL A 136 -39.72 -16.00 -13.64
C VAL A 136 -40.51 -17.10 -14.39
N ARG A 137 -41.30 -17.94 -13.70
CA ARG A 137 -42.18 -18.92 -14.37
C ARG A 137 -43.15 -18.27 -15.35
N ARG A 138 -43.72 -17.12 -15.00
CA ARG A 138 -44.67 -16.38 -15.87
C ARG A 138 -44.01 -15.84 -17.15
N SER A 139 -42.73 -15.45 -17.07
CA SER A 139 -41.96 -14.95 -18.22
C SER A 139 -41.37 -16.08 -19.09
N VAL A 140 -41.13 -17.26 -18.53
CA VAL A 140 -40.71 -18.48 -19.25
C VAL A 140 -41.88 -19.18 -19.96
N GLY A 141 -43.13 -18.86 -19.58
CA GLY A 141 -44.33 -19.37 -20.26
C GLY A 141 -44.75 -20.78 -19.84
N GLU A 142 -44.23 -21.33 -18.75
CA GLU A 142 -44.71 -22.57 -18.17
C GLU A 142 -46.08 -22.34 -17.51
N GLN A 143 -47.16 -22.68 -18.22
CA GLN A 143 -48.47 -22.84 -17.59
C GLN A 143 -48.49 -24.16 -16.81
N PRO A 144 -49.13 -24.23 -15.63
CA PRO A 144 -49.36 -25.50 -14.97
C PRO A 144 -50.19 -26.38 -15.90
N GLU A 145 -49.69 -27.57 -16.23
CA GLU A 145 -50.44 -28.52 -17.05
C GLU A 145 -51.81 -28.74 -16.39
N GLY A 146 -52.86 -28.35 -17.13
CA GLY A 146 -54.25 -28.51 -16.68
C GLY A 146 -54.56 -29.99 -16.45
N PRO A 147 -55.49 -30.32 -15.55
CA PRO A 147 -55.83 -31.70 -15.27
C PRO A 147 -56.30 -32.38 -16.57
N GLU A 148 -55.64 -33.48 -16.94
CA GLU A 148 -56.04 -34.31 -18.07
C GLU A 148 -57.49 -34.79 -17.84
N GLU A 149 -58.45 -34.09 -18.44
CA GLU A 149 -59.82 -34.60 -18.60
C GLU A 149 -59.75 -35.78 -19.57
N GLY A 150 -59.70 -36.96 -18.96
CA GLY A 150 -59.74 -38.24 -19.63
C GLY A 150 -60.95 -38.35 -20.56
N LEU A 151 -60.64 -38.59 -21.82
CA LEU A 151 -61.54 -39.14 -22.83
C LEU A 151 -62.17 -40.43 -22.29
N VAL A 152 -63.51 -40.48 -22.22
CA VAL A 152 -64.30 -41.71 -22.01
C VAL A 152 -65.45 -41.67 -23.04
N PRO A 153 -65.77 -42.79 -23.70
CA PRO A 153 -66.08 -42.86 -25.14
C PRO A 153 -67.47 -42.39 -25.57
#